data_AF-A0A0Q6B4V8-F1
#
_entry.id   AF-A0A0Q6B4V8-F1
#
_cell.length_a   1.000
_cell.length_b   1.000
_cell.length_c   1.000
_cell.angle_alpha   90.00
_cell.angle_beta   90.00
_cell.angle_gamma   90.00
#
_symmetry.space_group_name_H-M   'P 1'
#
loop_
_entity.id
_entity.type
_entity.pdbx_description
1 polymer ?
#
loop_
_entity_poly.entity_id
_entity_poly.type
_entity_poly.pdbx_seq_one_letter_code
_entity_poly.pdbx_strand_id
1 'polypeptide(L)'
;MSSMESLESQVRALGLGHLNYVIGDPEASKPYALVIAKKAEIWTTFFVDERGLVEEQSVRTYGDQEAASADFIRLLRNMARIAEIDAELAARRRAAGQS
;
A
#
# COMPACT_ATOMS: atom_id res chain seq x y z
N MET A 1 15.81 17.08 -1.72
CA MET A 1 14.62 16.22 -1.63
C MET A 1 14.84 15.25 -0.50
N SER A 2 13.92 15.20 0.45
CA SER A 2 13.95 14.20 1.51
C SER A 2 13.69 12.80 0.93
N SER A 3 14.16 11.76 1.59
CA SER A 3 14.00 10.37 1.14
C SER A 3 12.53 9.95 1.00
N MET A 4 11.63 10.55 1.77
CA MET A 4 10.17 10.31 1.69
C MET A 4 9.53 10.99 0.47
N GLU A 5 9.94 12.23 0.13
CA GLU A 5 9.49 12.89 -1.11
C GLU A 5 9.97 12.14 -2.36
N SER A 6 11.15 11.51 -2.28
CA SER A 6 11.66 10.62 -3.32
C SER A 6 10.79 9.37 -3.48
N LEU A 7 10.33 8.77 -2.37
CA LEU A 7 9.45 7.61 -2.40
C LEU A 7 8.09 7.94 -3.02
N GLU A 8 7.47 9.05 -2.62
CA GLU A 8 6.21 9.53 -3.18
C GLU A 8 6.32 9.72 -4.71
N SER A 9 7.41 10.34 -5.15
CA SER A 9 7.70 10.55 -6.59
C SER A 9 7.85 9.21 -7.32
N GLN A 10 8.53 8.23 -6.70
CA GLN A 10 8.72 6.90 -7.26
C GLN A 10 7.39 6.12 -7.39
N VAL A 11 6.52 6.18 -6.38
CA VAL A 11 5.18 5.56 -6.43
C VAL A 11 4.36 6.11 -7.59
N ARG A 12 4.39 7.45 -7.79
CA ARG A 12 3.71 8.10 -8.92
C ARG A 12 4.31 7.70 -10.27
N ALA A 13 5.64 7.69 -10.39
CA ALA A 13 6.33 7.29 -11.61
C ALA A 13 6.03 5.83 -12.02
N LEU A 14 5.77 4.97 -11.03
CA LEU A 14 5.36 3.57 -11.26
C LEU A 14 3.86 3.41 -11.58
N GLY A 15 3.09 4.50 -11.65
CA GLY A 15 1.64 4.45 -11.91
C GLY A 15 0.80 3.99 -10.72
N LEU A 16 1.40 3.86 -9.53
CA LEU A 16 0.75 3.32 -8.32
C LEU A 16 0.09 4.41 -7.47
N GLY A 17 0.20 5.68 -7.86
CA GLY A 17 -0.33 6.84 -7.12
C GLY A 17 -1.85 6.85 -6.90
N HIS A 18 -2.59 5.98 -7.59
CA HIS A 18 -4.04 5.84 -7.46
C HIS A 18 -4.45 4.89 -6.32
N LEU A 19 -3.50 4.13 -5.76
CA LEU A 19 -3.76 3.22 -4.65
C LEU A 19 -3.92 3.96 -3.33
N ASN A 20 -4.63 3.33 -2.39
CA ASN A 20 -4.71 3.86 -1.03
C ASN A 20 -3.43 3.55 -0.26
N TYR A 21 -2.64 4.59 -0.04
CA TYR A 21 -1.44 4.50 0.79
C TYR A 21 -1.20 5.78 1.60
N VAL A 22 -0.32 5.69 2.59
CA VAL A 22 0.16 6.82 3.42
C VAL A 22 1.67 6.69 3.64
N ILE A 23 2.39 7.80 3.53
CA ILE A 23 3.85 7.87 3.75
C ILE A 23 4.13 8.84 4.89
N GLY A 24 4.83 8.36 5.92
CA GLY A 24 5.39 9.18 7.00
C GLY A 24 4.49 9.41 8.21
N ASP A 25 3.27 8.88 8.21
CA ASP A 25 2.35 9.01 9.35
C ASP A 25 2.11 7.64 10.02
N PRO A 26 2.73 7.37 11.19
CA PRO A 26 2.56 6.09 11.89
C PRO A 26 1.22 5.94 12.59
N GLU A 27 0.44 7.02 12.72
CA GLU A 27 -0.89 7.03 13.36
C GLU A 27 -2.01 7.18 12.32
N ALA A 28 -1.69 6.94 11.05
CA ALA A 28 -2.62 7.02 9.94
C ALA A 28 -3.81 6.08 10.14
N SER A 29 -5.01 6.64 10.14
CA SER A 29 -6.27 5.90 10.28
C SER A 29 -7.08 5.83 8.97
N LYS A 30 -6.41 6.04 7.82
CA LYS A 30 -7.06 6.04 6.50
C LYS A 30 -7.50 4.60 6.17
N PRO A 31 -8.80 4.30 6.04
CA PRO A 31 -9.25 2.94 5.81
C PRO A 31 -8.67 2.35 4.52
N TYR A 32 -8.35 1.06 4.57
CA TYR A 32 -7.76 0.28 3.46
C TYR A 32 -6.42 0.82 2.94
N ALA A 33 -5.71 1.62 3.73
CA ALA A 33 -4.42 2.16 3.33
C ALA A 33 -3.27 1.23 3.67
N LEU A 34 -2.31 1.10 2.75
CA LEU A 34 -0.97 0.63 3.09
C LEU A 34 -0.13 1.81 3.59
N VAL A 35 0.48 1.66 4.76
CA VAL A 35 1.26 2.71 5.40
C VAL A 35 2.73 2.34 5.41
N ILE A 36 3.61 3.32 5.20
CA ILE A 36 5.03 3.26 5.56
C ILE A 36 5.34 4.44 6.47
N ALA A 37 5.91 4.19 7.64
CA ALA A 37 6.25 5.24 8.58
C ALA A 37 7.44 4.83 9.46
N LYS A 38 8.04 5.82 10.12
CA LYS A 38 9.04 5.59 11.16
C LYS A 38 8.39 5.79 12.52
N LYS A 39 8.33 4.75 13.35
CA LYS A 39 7.77 4.77 14.71
C LYS A 39 8.84 4.35 15.70
N ALA A 40 9.11 5.18 16.71
CA ALA A 40 10.14 4.93 17.71
C ALA A 40 11.49 4.49 17.09
N GLU A 41 11.96 5.22 16.07
CA GLU A 41 13.18 4.94 15.29
C GLU A 41 13.16 3.68 14.41
N ILE A 42 12.07 2.92 14.38
CA ILE A 42 11.92 1.71 13.57
C ILE A 42 11.07 2.01 12.34
N TRP A 43 11.58 1.67 11.16
CA TRP A 43 10.81 1.72 9.93
C TRP A 43 9.81 0.58 9.90
N THR A 44 8.55 0.90 9.61
CA THR A 44 7.44 -0.05 9.66
C THR A 44 6.52 0.13 8.47
N THR A 45 6.01 -0.98 7.95
CA THR A 45 4.86 -0.99 7.03
C THR A 45 3.71 -1.76 7.66
N PHE A 46 2.48 -1.33 7.39
CA PHE A 46 1.26 -1.99 7.89
C PHE A 46 0.05 -1.60 7.04
N PHE A 47 -0.99 -2.42 7.09
CA PHE A 47 -2.30 -2.14 6.53
C PHE A 47 -3.24 -1.60 7.61
N VAL A 48 -4.14 -0.72 7.16
CA VAL A 48 -5.26 -0.20 7.94
C VAL A 48 -6.54 -0.84 7.42
N ASP A 49 -7.33 -1.42 8.33
CA ASP A 49 -8.60 -2.10 8.02
C ASP A 49 -9.71 -1.11 7.62
N GLU A 50 -10.92 -1.61 7.36
CA GLU A 50 -12.07 -0.77 7.01
C GLU A 50 -12.52 0.21 8.10
N ARG A 51 -12.11 -0.03 9.35
CA ARG A 51 -12.49 0.74 10.53
C ARG A 51 -11.43 1.80 10.86
N GLY A 52 -10.35 1.88 10.10
CA GLY A 52 -9.24 2.78 10.37
C GLY A 52 -8.27 2.26 11.44
N LEU A 53 -8.31 0.96 11.75
CA LEU A 53 -7.44 0.32 12.74
C LEU A 53 -6.29 -0.43 12.05
N VAL A 54 -5.15 -0.52 12.72
CA VAL A 54 -4.01 -1.28 12.20
C VAL A 54 -4.33 -2.78 12.18
N GLU A 55 -4.11 -3.43 11.04
CA GLU A 55 -4.14 -4.88 10.94
C GLU A 55 -2.83 -5.45 11.51
N GLU A 56 -2.83 -5.86 12.78
CA GLU A 56 -1.61 -6.32 13.49
C GLU A 56 -0.82 -7.40 12.75
N GLN A 57 -1.50 -8.30 12.01
CA GLN A 57 -0.85 -9.38 11.25
C GLN A 57 -0.09 -8.88 10.01
N SER A 58 -0.36 -7.65 9.58
CA SER A 58 0.28 -7.02 8.42
C SER A 58 1.57 -6.28 8.78
N VAL A 59 1.80 -6.02 10.07
CA VAL A 59 2.89 -5.19 10.56
C VAL A 59 4.24 -5.85 10.23
N ARG A 60 5.11 -5.08 9.57
CA ARG A 60 6.48 -5.47 9.24
C ARG A 60 7.44 -4.38 9.68
N THR A 61 8.52 -4.76 10.32
CA THR A 61 9.58 -3.85 10.77
C THR A 61 10.86 -4.07 9.96
N TYR A 62 11.64 -3.00 9.78
CA TYR A 62 12.84 -2.99 8.96
C TYR A 62 13.98 -2.27 9.67
N GLY A 63 15.21 -2.70 9.40
CA GLY A 63 16.42 -2.09 9.97
C GLY A 63 16.75 -0.71 9.38
N ASP A 64 16.29 -0.43 8.16
CA ASP A 64 16.55 0.81 7.46
C ASP A 64 15.38 1.21 6.54
N GLN A 65 15.47 2.44 6.01
CA GLN A 65 14.44 3.01 5.15
C GLN A 65 14.39 2.35 3.77
N GLU A 66 15.53 1.91 3.25
CA GLU A 66 15.63 1.38 1.89
C GLU A 66 14.87 0.06 1.78
N ALA A 67 15.10 -0.85 2.74
CA ALA A 67 14.38 -2.11 2.86
C ALA A 67 12.86 -1.89 3.03
N ALA A 68 12.46 -0.94 3.88
CA ALA A 68 11.05 -0.60 4.07
C ALA A 68 10.40 -0.06 2.79
N SER A 69 11.10 0.83 2.09
CA SER A 69 10.61 1.45 0.84
C SER A 69 10.48 0.42 -0.29
N ALA A 70 11.46 -0.47 -0.42
CA ALA A 70 11.44 -1.54 -1.41
C ALA A 70 10.27 -2.50 -1.16
N ASP A 71 10.03 -2.90 0.09
CA ASP A 71 8.92 -3.79 0.43
C ASP A 71 7.56 -3.09 0.28
N PHE A 72 7.46 -1.83 0.66
CA PHE A 72 6.27 -1.01 0.46
C PHE A 72 5.87 -0.93 -1.02
N ILE A 73 6.82 -0.66 -1.93
CA ILE A 73 6.56 -0.66 -3.37
C ILE A 73 6.13 -2.04 -3.87
N ARG A 74 6.76 -3.12 -3.38
CA ARG A 74 6.38 -4.50 -3.72
C ARG A 74 4.93 -4.78 -3.30
N LEU A 75 4.53 -4.36 -2.10
CA LEU A 75 3.17 -4.50 -1.61
C LEU A 75 2.16 -3.69 -2.45
N LEU A 76 2.48 -2.46 -2.82
CA LEU A 76 1.64 -1.66 -3.72
C LEU A 76 1.44 -2.33 -5.08
N ARG A 77 2.50 -2.90 -5.67
CA ARG A 77 2.39 -3.64 -6.94
C ARG A 77 1.46 -4.86 -6.79
N ASN A 78 1.53 -5.56 -5.67
CA ASN A 78 0.62 -6.66 -5.40
C ASN A 78 -0.84 -6.20 -5.28
N MET A 79 -1.09 -5.07 -4.60
CA MET A 79 -2.44 -4.50 -4.51
C MET A 79 -3.00 -4.11 -5.88
N ALA A 80 -2.20 -3.43 -6.72
CA ALA A 80 -2.59 -3.12 -8.09
C ALA A 80 -2.94 -4.39 -8.88
N ARG A 81 -2.11 -5.43 -8.76
CA ARG A 81 -2.33 -6.70 -9.45
C ARG A 81 -3.60 -7.41 -9.00
N ILE A 82 -3.92 -7.39 -7.70
CA ILE A 82 -5.16 -7.95 -7.17
C ILE A 82 -6.37 -7.18 -7.73
N ALA A 83 -6.32 -5.85 -7.73
CA ALA A 83 -7.38 -5.01 -8.28
C ALA A 83 -7.64 -5.27 -9.77
N GLU A 84 -6.58 -5.46 -10.57
CA GLU A 84 -6.69 -5.87 -11.97
C GLU A 84 -7.40 -7.22 -12.14
N ILE A 85 -7.02 -8.20 -11.32
CA ILE A 85 -7.62 -9.54 -11.35
C ILE A 85 -9.10 -9.47 -10.99
N ASP A 86 -9.47 -8.74 -9.94
CA ASP A 86 -10.85 -8.58 -9.51
C ASP A 86 -11.70 -7.88 -10.57
N ALA A 87 -11.16 -6.85 -11.23
CA ALA A 87 -11.83 -6.16 -12.32
C ALA A 87 -12.11 -7.09 -13.51
N GLU A 88 -11.13 -7.92 -13.90
CA GLU A 88 -11.27 -8.92 -14.95
C GLU A 88 -12.31 -9.99 -14.59
N LEU A 89 -12.29 -10.50 -13.35
CA LEU A 89 -13.28 -11.46 -12.87
C LEU A 89 -14.70 -10.86 -12.86
N ALA A 90 -14.84 -9.60 -12.45
CA ALA A 90 -16.12 -8.90 -12.50
C ALA A 90 -16.62 -8.66 -13.93
N ALA A 91 -15.72 -8.38 -14.88
CA ALA A 91 -16.06 -8.26 -16.29
C ALA A 91 -16.56 -9.60 -16.86
N ARG A 92 -15.85 -10.71 -16.57
CA ARG A 92 -16.27 -12.06 -17.01
C ARG A 92 -17.63 -12.47 -16.46
N ARG A 93 -17.89 -12.22 -15.18
CA ARG A 93 -19.20 -12.50 -14.55
C ARG A 93 -20.33 -11.73 -15.23
N ARG A 94 -20.10 -10.46 -15.56
CA ARG A 94 -21.09 -9.64 -16.29
C ARG A 94 -21.36 -10.17 -17.69
N ALA A 95 -20.32 -10.59 -18.42
CA ALA A 95 -20.48 -11.18 -19.74
C ALA A 95 -21.25 -12.52 -19.70
N ALA A 96 -20.96 -13.37 -18.70
CA ALA A 96 -21.62 -14.65 -18.54
C ALA A 96 -23.09 -14.55 -18.09
N GLY A 97 -23.46 -13.52 -17.32
CA GLY A 97 -24.84 -13.28 -16.88
C GLY A 97 -25.73 -12.53 -17.91
N GLN A 98 -25.18 -12.16 -19.07
CA GLN A 98 -25.90 -11.52 -20.18
C GLN A 98 -26.20 -12.49 -21.34
N SER A 99 -25.90 -13.79 -21.17
CA SER A 99 -26.19 -14.87 -22.14
C SER A 99 -27.37 -15.73 -21.72
#